data_AF-A0A4R4EK64-F1
#
_entry.id   AF-A0A4R4EK64-F1
#
_cell.length_a   1.000
_cell.length_b   1.000
_cell.length_c   1.000
_cell.angle_alpha   90.00
_cell.angle_beta   90.00
_cell.angle_gamma   90.00
#
_symmetry.space_group_name_H-M   'P 1'
#
loop_
_entity.id
_entity.type
_entity.pdbx_description
1 polymer ?
#
loop_
_entity_poly.entity_id
_entity_poly.type
_entity_poly.pdbx_seq_one_letter_code
_entity_poly.pdbx_strand_id
1 'polypeptide(L)'
;MPDALAPLAAPPALAAFLKGVERRGALLAELLAGEAGIGDAALTRAMAAFRPQALEHPMADWPRLFWAALLAQPALRRARHARWPADLPQAQRAPASSSHSRRRSSESASSRACW
;
A
#
# COMPACT_ATOMS: atom_id res chain seq x y z
N MET A 1 12.46 30.78 -11.10
CA MET A 1 12.66 30.00 -9.85
C MET A 1 11.51 30.35 -8.92
N PRO A 2 10.82 29.40 -8.28
CA PRO A 2 11.09 27.96 -8.13
C PRO A 2 10.19 27.12 -9.08
N ASP A 3 10.61 25.96 -9.60
CA ASP A 3 10.18 24.66 -9.05
C ASP A 3 11.16 23.53 -9.45
N ALA A 4 12.47 23.78 -9.35
CA ALA A 4 13.51 22.80 -9.67
C ALA A 4 13.83 21.86 -8.49
N LEU A 5 12.96 21.77 -7.48
CA LEU A 5 13.15 20.87 -6.34
C LEU A 5 12.54 19.47 -6.55
N ALA A 6 11.91 19.22 -7.70
CA ALA A 6 11.13 18.00 -7.95
C ALA A 6 11.86 16.82 -8.65
N PRO A 7 13.14 16.53 -8.36
CA PRO A 7 13.61 15.13 -8.46
C PRO A 7 14.14 14.54 -7.15
N LEU A 8 14.36 15.35 -6.11
CA LEU A 8 15.04 14.93 -4.87
C LEU A 8 14.09 14.47 -3.75
N ALA A 9 12.77 14.69 -3.91
CA ALA A 9 11.75 14.20 -2.98
C ALA A 9 11.30 12.75 -3.26
N ALA A 10 11.57 12.23 -4.46
CA ALA A 10 11.23 10.85 -4.81
C ALA A 10 12.02 9.80 -3.98
N PRO A 11 13.33 9.95 -3.70
CA PRO A 11 14.08 8.95 -2.93
C PRO A 11 13.67 8.82 -1.46
N PRO A 12 13.47 9.90 -0.67
CA PRO A 12 13.05 9.78 0.72
C PRO A 12 11.62 9.25 0.87
N ALA A 13 10.70 9.73 0.04
CA ALA A 13 9.31 9.26 0.03
C ALA A 13 9.23 7.78 -0.39
N LEU A 14 9.99 7.38 -1.42
CA LEU A 14 10.09 5.99 -1.85
C LEU A 14 10.69 5.10 -0.76
N ALA A 15 11.76 5.56 -0.08
CA ALA A 15 12.36 4.82 1.02
C ALA A 15 11.37 4.63 2.18
N ALA A 16 10.64 5.69 2.57
CA ALA A 16 9.62 5.63 3.61
C ALA A 16 8.47 4.70 3.22
N PHE A 17 8.00 4.77 1.97
CA PHE A 17 6.98 3.87 1.44
C PHE A 17 7.44 2.41 1.48
N LEU A 18 8.62 2.12 0.92
CA LEU A 18 9.22 0.78 0.90
C LEU A 18 9.36 0.23 2.31
N LYS A 19 9.82 1.05 3.26
CA LYS A 19 9.92 0.66 4.66
C LYS A 19 8.56 0.35 5.28
N GLY A 20 7.53 1.13 4.94
CA GLY A 20 6.16 0.91 5.40
C GLY A 20 5.46 -0.32 4.81
N VAL A 21 5.86 -0.79 3.62
CA VAL A 21 5.27 -1.99 2.99
C VAL A 21 6.08 -3.25 3.22
N GLU A 22 7.38 -3.16 3.50
CA GLU A 22 8.31 -4.29 3.66
C GLU A 22 7.75 -5.39 4.57
N ARG A 23 7.40 -5.09 5.82
CA ARG A 23 6.87 -6.08 6.77
C ARG A 23 5.58 -6.75 6.29
N ARG A 24 4.67 -5.97 5.71
CA ARG A 24 3.37 -6.50 5.22
C ARG A 24 3.58 -7.34 3.96
N GLY A 25 4.50 -6.93 3.09
CA GLY A 25 4.89 -7.65 1.90
C GLY A 25 5.54 -9.00 2.23
N ALA A 26 6.44 -9.03 3.22
CA ALA A 26 7.12 -10.25 3.65
C ALA A 26 6.13 -11.28 4.19
N LEU A 27 5.26 -10.87 5.13
CA LEU A 27 4.22 -11.74 5.68
C LEU A 27 3.27 -12.27 4.60
N LEU A 28 2.80 -11.42 3.70
CA LEU A 28 1.94 -11.86 2.60
C LEU A 28 2.67 -12.82 1.67
N ALA A 29 3.91 -12.53 1.30
CA ALA A 29 4.70 -13.36 0.41
C ALA A 29 5.01 -14.72 1.04
N GLU A 30 5.31 -14.77 2.35
CA GLU A 30 5.47 -16.02 3.10
C GLU A 30 4.19 -16.84 3.13
N LEU A 31 3.04 -16.21 3.43
CA LEU A 31 1.74 -16.89 3.44
C LEU A 31 1.39 -17.48 2.07
N LEU A 32 1.66 -16.73 1.00
CA LEU A 32 1.40 -17.19 -0.36
C LEU A 32 2.40 -18.27 -0.79
N ALA A 33 3.68 -18.13 -0.47
CA ALA A 33 4.72 -19.08 -0.84
C ALA A 33 4.69 -20.37 -0.02
N GLY A 34 4.22 -20.30 1.24
CA GLY A 34 4.33 -21.37 2.22
C GLY A 34 5.73 -21.53 2.84
N GLU A 35 6.70 -20.72 2.41
CA GLU A 35 8.09 -20.74 2.84
C GLU A 35 8.66 -19.31 2.88
N ALA A 36 9.23 -18.91 4.02
CA ALA A 36 9.74 -17.56 4.24
C ALA A 36 10.83 -17.16 3.23
N GLY A 37 11.80 -18.04 2.95
CA GLY A 37 12.88 -17.74 2.02
C GLY A 37 12.42 -17.47 0.58
N ILE A 38 11.41 -18.20 0.10
CA ILE A 38 10.79 -17.95 -1.21
C ILE A 38 10.02 -16.63 -1.19
N GLY A 39 9.31 -16.34 -0.09
CA GLY A 39 8.59 -15.08 0.11
C GLY A 39 9.51 -13.87 0.08
N ASP A 40 10.61 -13.89 0.83
CA ASP A 40 11.59 -12.80 0.91
C ASP A 40 12.29 -12.54 -0.44
N ALA A 41 12.64 -13.61 -1.15
CA ALA A 41 13.21 -13.51 -2.49
C ALA A 41 12.21 -12.89 -3.49
N ALA A 42 10.93 -13.26 -3.41
CA ALA A 42 9.88 -12.67 -4.23
C ALA A 42 9.64 -11.18 -3.88
N LEU A 43 9.63 -10.83 -2.59
CA LEU A 43 9.51 -9.45 -2.13
C LEU A 43 10.64 -8.58 -2.66
N THR A 44 11.89 -9.05 -2.55
CA THR A 44 13.06 -8.31 -3.05
C THR A 44 12.95 -8.02 -4.55
N ARG A 45 12.49 -9.00 -5.34
CA ARG A 45 12.23 -8.82 -6.78
C ARG A 45 11.09 -7.83 -7.05
N ALA A 46 10.02 -7.89 -6.27
CA ALA A 46 8.92 -6.94 -6.38
C ALA A 46 9.36 -5.51 -6.06
N MET A 47 10.15 -5.30 -5.00
CA MET A 47 10.72 -3.99 -4.65
C MET A 47 11.61 -3.46 -5.77
N ALA A 48 12.45 -4.31 -6.38
CA ALA A 48 13.27 -3.92 -7.52
C ALA A 48 12.42 -3.53 -8.75
N ALA A 49 11.37 -4.30 -9.06
CA ALA A 49 10.47 -4.02 -10.18
C ALA A 49 9.57 -2.78 -9.97
N PHE A 50 9.27 -2.44 -8.71
CA PHE A 50 8.44 -1.30 -8.36
C PHE A 50 9.18 0.05 -8.44
N ARG A 51 10.49 0.09 -8.13
CA ARG A 51 11.29 1.33 -8.14
C ARG A 51 11.12 2.19 -9.40
N PRO A 52 11.22 1.67 -10.64
CA PRO A 52 10.99 2.49 -11.84
C PRO A 52 9.54 2.99 -11.94
N GLN A 53 8.54 2.17 -11.60
CA GLN A 53 7.13 2.57 -11.62
C GLN A 53 6.83 3.71 -10.63
N ALA A 54 7.49 3.72 -9.47
CA ALA A 54 7.32 4.76 -8.47
C ALA A 54 7.81 6.14 -8.95
N LEU A 55 8.75 6.17 -9.91
CA LEU A 55 9.26 7.42 -10.50
C LEU A 55 8.32 7.96 -11.59
N GLU A 56 7.51 7.08 -12.21
CA GLU A 56 6.62 7.43 -13.32
C GLU A 56 5.18 7.73 -12.86
N HIS A 57 4.82 7.33 -11.64
CA HIS A 57 3.46 7.44 -11.11
C HIS A 57 3.38 8.31 -9.84
N PRO A 58 2.26 9.01 -9.63
CA PRO A 58 2.05 9.80 -8.42
C PRO A 58 1.99 8.89 -7.19
N MET A 59 2.40 9.42 -6.03
CA MET A 59 2.50 8.67 -4.76
C MET A 59 1.17 7.99 -4.35
N ALA A 60 0.03 8.54 -4.75
CA ALA A 60 -1.29 7.97 -4.49
C ALA A 60 -1.49 6.58 -5.14
N ASP A 61 -0.83 6.31 -6.26
CA ASP A 61 -0.93 5.04 -6.98
C ASP A 61 0.04 3.97 -6.48
N TRP A 62 1.07 4.38 -5.73
CA TRP A 62 2.16 3.50 -5.28
C TRP A 62 1.70 2.24 -4.54
N PRO A 63 0.73 2.29 -3.58
CA PRO A 63 0.26 1.09 -2.92
C PRO A 63 -0.28 0.06 -3.92
N ARG A 64 -1.13 0.50 -4.86
CA ARG A 64 -1.75 -0.38 -5.86
C ARG A 64 -0.70 -1.01 -6.77
N LEU A 65 0.25 -0.21 -7.27
CA LEU A 65 1.32 -0.66 -8.16
C LEU A 65 2.25 -1.66 -7.46
N PHE A 66 2.63 -1.38 -6.21
CA PHE A 66 3.47 -2.28 -5.41
C PHE A 66 2.81 -3.65 -5.21
N TRP A 67 1.54 -3.69 -4.78
CA TRP A 67 0.83 -4.95 -4.55
C TRP A 67 0.62 -5.73 -5.85
N ALA A 68 0.34 -5.05 -6.96
CA ALA A 68 0.27 -5.69 -8.28
C ALA A 68 1.62 -6.31 -8.68
N ALA A 69 2.73 -5.59 -8.49
CA ALA A 69 4.07 -6.08 -8.77
C ALA A 69 4.47 -7.29 -7.89
N LEU A 70 4.03 -7.31 -6.63
CA LEU A 70 4.23 -8.42 -5.72
C LEU A 70 3.44 -9.66 -6.16
N LEU A 71 2.14 -9.51 -6.43
CA LEU A 71 1.29 -10.63 -6.88
C LEU A 71 1.67 -11.15 -8.28
N ALA A 72 2.34 -10.32 -9.09
CA ALA A 72 2.90 -10.71 -10.37
C ALA A 72 4.21 -11.53 -10.25
N GLN A 73 4.73 -11.79 -9.03
CA GLN A 73 5.94 -12.61 -8.89
C GLN A 73 5.65 -14.09 -9.22
N PRO A 74 6.40 -14.70 -10.16
CA PRO A 74 6.15 -16.09 -10.58
C PRO A 74 6.28 -17.12 -9.46
N ALA A 75 7.15 -16.86 -8.47
CA ALA A 75 7.32 -17.72 -7.31
C ALA A 75 6.03 -17.81 -6.47
N LEU A 76 5.34 -16.68 -6.28
CA LEU A 76 4.09 -16.62 -5.54
C LEU A 76 2.92 -17.22 -6.34
N ARG A 77 2.90 -17.05 -7.67
CA ARG A 77 1.85 -17.65 -8.52
C ARG A 77 1.94 -19.17 -8.65
N ARG A 78 3.15 -19.73 -8.56
CA ARG A 78 3.37 -21.18 -8.66
C ARG A 78 3.23 -21.89 -7.31
N ALA A 79 3.21 -21.14 -6.21
CA ALA A 79 2.96 -21.69 -4.91
C ALA A 79 1.52 -22.24 -4.87
N ARG A 80 1.41 -23.58 -4.84
CA ARG A 80 0.12 -24.29 -4.87
C ARG A 80 -0.54 -24.39 -3.49
N HIS A 81 0.15 -23.98 -2.44
CA HIS A 81 -0.29 -24.09 -1.05
C HIS A 81 -0.03 -22.76 -0.34
N ALA A 82 -0.92 -21.79 -0.55
CA ALA A 82 -1.00 -20.68 0.39
C ALA A 82 -1.25 -21.30 1.78
N ARG A 83 -0.26 -21.21 2.66
CA ARG A 83 -0.31 -21.89 3.96
C ARG A 83 -0.95 -20.93 4.94
N TRP A 84 -2.27 -21.04 5.07
CA TRP A 84 -2.99 -20.29 6.08
C TRP A 84 -2.72 -20.93 7.46
N PRO A 85 -2.11 -20.22 8.42
CA PRO A 85 -1.99 -20.70 9.78
C PRO A 85 -3.38 -20.94 10.36
N ALA A 86 -3.60 -22.11 10.95
CA ALA A 86 -4.90 -22.51 11.49
C ALA A 86 -5.33 -21.65 12.69
N ASP A 87 -4.37 -20.99 13.34
CA ASP A 87 -4.54 -20.12 14.51
C ASP A 87 -4.80 -18.65 14.15
N LEU A 88 -4.76 -18.26 12.87
CA LEU A 88 -5.13 -16.91 12.49
C LEU A 88 -6.64 -16.68 12.72
N PRO A 89 -7.02 -15.63 13.47
CA PRO A 89 -8.42 -15.27 13.61
C PRO A 89 -9.00 -14.97 12.23
N GLN A 90 -10.19 -15.50 11.97
CA GLN A 90 -10.85 -15.36 10.68
C GLN A 90 -11.04 -13.87 10.38
N ALA A 91 -10.51 -13.43 9.22
CA ALA A 91 -10.54 -12.02 8.86
C ALA A 91 -11.99 -11.53 8.86
N GLN A 92 -12.30 -10.61 9.77
CA GLN A 92 -13.63 -10.03 9.84
C GLN A 92 -13.85 -9.22 8.57
N ARG A 93 -14.94 -9.51 7.86
CA ARG A 93 -15.31 -8.75 6.68
C ARG A 93 -15.53 -7.30 7.12
N ALA A 94 -14.71 -6.38 6.60
CA ALA A 94 -14.87 -4.97 6.92
C ALA A 94 -16.32 -4.56 6.64
N PRO A 95 -17.01 -3.88 7.57
CA PRO A 95 -18.35 -3.37 7.31
C PRO A 95 -18.26 -2.46 6.09
N ALA A 96 -19.18 -2.63 5.14
CA ALA A 96 -19.25 -1.76 3.97
C ALA A 96 -19.25 -0.32 4.46
N SER A 97 -18.22 0.46 4.12
CA SER A 97 -18.05 1.83 4.57
C SER A 97 -19.29 2.63 4.18
N SER A 98 -20.19 2.84 5.13
CA SER A 98 -21.34 3.70 4.97
C SER A 98 -20.81 5.10 4.63
N SER A 99 -21.02 5.51 3.39
CA SER A 99 -20.65 6.82 2.86
C SER A 99 -21.19 7.88 3.81
N HIS A 100 -20.31 8.45 4.64
CA HIS A 100 -20.65 9.52 5.56
C HIS A 100 -20.86 10.78 4.71
N SER A 101 -22.03 10.87 4.07
CA SER A 101 -22.54 12.09 3.48
C SER A 101 -22.81 13.06 4.62
N ARG A 102 -21.75 13.73 5.08
CA ARG A 102 -21.88 14.89 5.94
C ARG A 102 -22.47 15.99 5.07
N ARG A 103 -23.81 15.95 4.96
CA ARG A 103 -24.65 16.99 4.41
C ARG A 103 -24.18 18.29 5.06
N ARG A 104 -23.51 19.11 4.25
CA ARG A 104 -23.09 20.46 4.61
C ARG A 104 -24.39 21.23 4.82
N SER A 105 -24.82 21.37 6.06
CA SER A 105 -25.86 22.31 6.45
C SER A 105 -25.30 23.71 6.21
N SER A 106 -25.41 24.17 4.96
CA SER A 106 -25.54 25.58 4.66
C SER A 106 -26.91 26.00 5.18
N GLU A 107 -26.97 26.50 6.41
CA GLU A 107 -28.07 27.37 6.78
C GLU A 107 -27.52 28.60 7.50
N SER A 108 -27.67 29.70 6.78
CA SER A 108 -27.38 31.06 7.18
C SER A 108 -28.12 31.43 8.46
N ALA A 109 -27.37 31.74 9.49
CA ALA A 109 -27.69 32.76 10.48
C ALA A 109 -26.34 33.42 10.79
N SER A 110 -25.95 34.48 10.08
CA SER A 110 -26.36 35.84 10.43
C SER A 110 -26.64 35.99 11.93
N SER A 111 -25.84 36.84 12.55
CA SER A 111 -26.05 37.50 13.85
C SER A 111 -25.15 37.02 15.01
N ARG A 112 -24.35 38.02 15.44
CA ARG A 112 -23.75 38.26 16.77
C ARG A 112 -22.33 37.71 16.94
N ALA A 113 -21.31 38.55 16.74
CA ALA A 113 -20.83 39.65 17.58
C ALA A 113 -19.94 39.19 18.73
N CYS A 114 -18.85 39.95 18.89
CA CYS A 114 -18.00 40.10 20.07
C CYS A 114 -16.93 39.02 20.33
N TRP A 115 -15.72 39.42 19.90
CA TRP A 115 -14.38 39.19 20.47
C TRP A 115 -13.86 37.76 20.56
#